data_AF-A0A1Q6IJ47-F1
#
_entry.id   AF-A0A1Q6IJ47-F1
#
_cell.length_a   1.000
_cell.length_b   1.000
_cell.length_c   1.000
_cell.angle_alpha   90.00
_cell.angle_beta   90.00
_cell.angle_gamma   90.00
#
_symmetry.space_group_name_H-M   'P 1'
#
loop_
_entity.id
_entity.type
_entity.pdbx_description
1 polymer ?
#
loop_
_entity_poly.entity_id
_entity_poly.type
_entity_poly.pdbx_seq_one_letter_code
_entity_poly.pdbx_strand_id
1 'polypeptide(L)'
;MFLSGFSSCHSDAERYKDILREGSWYVYDIDYSYKLYDDFETPELFDFFHYLLDERNLLFLPGDELMFSKRRIDVNCPDGKRFGYDYYYSGDYIRIGRDGDYMDLFPQGDMNDLTLTLDRIGLENLLSYWAPVDEYYAYLLEAAYRNLHDFHITYRLQRPIPEMAQVMPGIYIGPMYDGNQQLMNEAATVNLFWEKGQMNMTLDDKVILEDENGPGPQFYVDIAGLQVDKGRTPGSYVFTGEQSFTDRQYGPVEVRIREGRYNAAGTVAVWLEIVWNENVYELDFQKGVRQWDFQSLKVKSSEKTIILKK
;
A
#
# COMPACT_ATOMS: atom_id res chain seq x y z
N MET A 1 -52.46 17.86 8.56
CA MET A 1 -52.38 16.48 9.04
C MET A 1 -52.22 15.61 7.81
N PHE A 2 -50.99 15.27 7.42
CA PHE A 2 -50.72 14.39 6.29
C PHE A 2 -49.88 13.23 6.82
N LEU A 3 -50.51 12.06 6.90
CA LEU A 3 -49.91 10.75 7.11
C LEU A 3 -50.13 9.97 5.82
N SER A 4 -49.04 9.62 5.12
CA SER A 4 -48.89 8.44 4.24
C SER A 4 -47.65 8.67 3.36
N GLY A 5 -46.67 7.78 3.26
CA GLY A 5 -46.50 6.48 3.88
C GLY A 5 -45.00 6.18 3.90
N PHE A 6 -44.55 5.57 4.99
CA PHE A 6 -43.24 4.97 5.05
C PHE A 6 -43.24 3.78 4.08
N SER A 7 -42.74 4.00 2.87
CA SER A 7 -42.27 2.90 2.04
C SER A 7 -41.14 2.25 2.82
N SER A 8 -41.34 1.00 3.23
CA SER A 8 -40.28 0.14 3.72
C SER A 8 -39.29 -0.05 2.58
N CYS A 9 -38.29 0.81 2.49
CA CYS A 9 -37.14 0.59 1.63
C CYS A 9 -36.39 -0.61 2.23
N HIS A 10 -36.58 -1.81 1.67
CA HIS A 10 -35.45 -2.73 1.61
C HIS A 10 -34.34 -1.94 0.93
N SER A 11 -33.26 -1.64 1.65
CA SER A 11 -32.12 -1.01 0.98
C SER A 11 -31.61 -2.05 -0.01
N ASP A 12 -31.44 -1.65 -1.27
CA ASP A 12 -30.84 -2.54 -2.27
C ASP A 12 -29.45 -3.01 -1.80
N ALA A 13 -28.81 -2.31 -0.87
CA ALA A 13 -27.58 -2.71 -0.22
C ALA A 13 -27.69 -3.95 0.68
N GLU A 14 -28.87 -4.33 1.18
CA GLU A 14 -29.03 -5.64 1.82
C GLU A 14 -28.73 -6.81 0.86
N ARG A 15 -28.77 -6.59 -0.47
CA ARG A 15 -28.33 -7.60 -1.46
C ARG A 15 -26.85 -7.96 -1.30
N TYR A 16 -26.05 -7.07 -0.73
CA TYR A 16 -24.63 -7.32 -0.48
C TYR A 16 -24.38 -8.03 0.85
N LYS A 17 -25.42 -8.31 1.65
CA LYS A 17 -25.25 -9.07 2.90
C LYS A 17 -24.71 -10.48 2.67
N ASP A 18 -25.03 -11.06 1.51
CA ASP A 18 -24.53 -12.38 1.12
C ASP A 18 -23.07 -12.34 0.60
N ILE A 19 -22.64 -11.18 0.08
CA ILE A 19 -21.27 -10.91 -0.36
C ILE A 19 -20.41 -10.57 0.87
N LEU A 20 -20.85 -9.62 1.67
CA LEU A 20 -20.16 -9.12 2.86
C LEU A 20 -20.51 -9.97 4.08
N ARG A 21 -19.88 -11.13 4.15
CA ARG A 21 -20.04 -12.10 5.24
C ARG A 21 -19.30 -11.68 6.50
N GLU A 22 -19.92 -11.97 7.64
CA GLU A 22 -19.23 -11.90 8.95
C GLU A 22 -17.97 -12.78 8.96
N GLY A 23 -17.01 -12.36 9.80
CA GLY A 23 -15.69 -12.96 9.93
C GLY A 23 -14.58 -12.08 9.34
N SER A 24 -13.37 -12.66 9.29
CA SER A 24 -12.17 -11.96 8.84
C SER A 24 -12.12 -11.80 7.32
N TRP A 25 -11.80 -10.58 6.90
CA TRP A 25 -11.38 -10.19 5.57
C TRP A 25 -9.99 -9.55 5.67
N TYR A 26 -9.18 -9.64 4.63
CA TYR A 26 -7.83 -9.06 4.63
C TYR A 26 -7.69 -8.08 3.50
N VAL A 27 -7.25 -6.85 3.81
CA VAL A 27 -6.93 -5.85 2.79
C VAL A 27 -5.59 -6.22 2.19
N TYR A 28 -5.53 -6.54 0.90
CA TYR A 28 -4.27 -6.95 0.27
C TYR A 28 -3.73 -5.90 -0.71
N ASP A 29 -4.58 -5.00 -1.17
CA ASP A 29 -4.24 -3.97 -2.15
C ASP A 29 -5.16 -2.75 -1.99
N ILE A 30 -4.63 -1.58 -2.30
CA ILE A 30 -5.37 -0.32 -2.39
C ILE A 30 -4.98 0.35 -3.69
N ASP A 31 -5.97 0.55 -4.55
CA ASP A 31 -5.81 1.25 -5.83
C ASP A 31 -6.58 2.57 -5.80
N TYR A 32 -6.02 3.64 -6.35
CA TYR A 32 -6.71 4.93 -6.40
C TYR A 32 -6.39 5.70 -7.66
N SER A 33 -7.35 6.50 -8.12
CA SER A 33 -7.17 7.41 -9.24
C SER A 33 -8.10 8.60 -9.10
N TYR A 34 -7.68 9.73 -9.65
CA TYR A 34 -8.57 10.86 -9.88
C TYR A 34 -8.17 11.60 -11.15
N LYS A 35 -9.16 12.12 -11.86
CA LYS A 35 -8.97 12.94 -13.07
C LYS A 35 -9.83 14.18 -12.98
N LEU A 36 -9.21 15.33 -13.18
CA LEU A 36 -9.88 16.62 -13.26
C LEU A 36 -10.04 17.01 -14.74
N TYR A 37 -11.03 17.83 -15.05
CA TYR A 37 -11.07 18.54 -16.33
C TYR A 37 -9.94 19.58 -16.36
N ASP A 38 -9.14 19.59 -17.44
CA ASP A 38 -7.92 20.39 -17.59
C ASP A 38 -8.13 21.92 -17.45
N ASP A 39 -9.37 22.39 -17.52
CA ASP A 39 -9.70 23.81 -17.66
C ASP A 39 -9.92 24.56 -16.32
N PHE A 40 -9.84 23.88 -15.17
CA PHE A 40 -10.08 24.51 -13.85
C PHE A 40 -9.02 24.09 -12.81
N GLU A 41 -8.02 24.94 -12.60
CA GLU A 41 -7.15 24.85 -11.43
C GLU A 41 -7.97 25.09 -10.16
N THR A 42 -8.19 24.02 -9.39
CA THR A 42 -8.74 24.10 -8.01
C THR A 42 -7.72 23.48 -7.06
N PRO A 43 -6.68 24.26 -6.66
CA PRO A 43 -5.63 23.78 -5.76
C PRO A 43 -6.18 23.13 -4.49
N GLU A 44 -7.30 23.62 -3.97
CA GLU A 44 -7.94 23.12 -2.76
C GLU A 44 -8.46 21.69 -2.93
N LEU A 45 -8.96 21.32 -4.11
CA LEU A 45 -9.43 19.97 -4.40
C LEU A 45 -8.25 19.01 -4.52
N PHE A 46 -7.14 19.47 -5.10
CA PHE A 46 -5.89 18.73 -5.13
C PHE A 46 -5.33 18.50 -3.72
N ASP A 47 -5.25 19.54 -2.90
CA ASP A 47 -4.82 19.44 -1.50
C ASP A 47 -5.73 18.51 -0.70
N PHE A 48 -7.04 18.57 -0.94
CA PHE A 48 -7.99 17.66 -0.32
C PHE A 48 -7.77 16.20 -0.74
N PHE A 49 -7.48 15.92 -2.02
CA PHE A 49 -7.13 14.57 -2.45
C PHE A 49 -5.82 14.10 -1.82
N HIS A 50 -4.82 14.97 -1.68
CA HIS A 50 -3.58 14.62 -0.96
C HIS A 50 -3.86 14.29 0.49
N TYR A 51 -4.75 15.03 1.13
CA TYR A 51 -5.21 14.72 2.49
C TYR A 51 -5.93 13.37 2.54
N LEU A 52 -6.89 13.11 1.64
CA LEU A 52 -7.69 11.89 1.66
C LEU A 52 -6.87 10.63 1.34
N LEU A 53 -5.90 10.75 0.45
CA LEU A 53 -4.99 9.68 0.03
C LEU A 53 -3.77 9.52 0.97
N ASP A 54 -3.64 10.41 1.96
CA ASP A 54 -2.69 10.22 3.05
C ASP A 54 -3.11 8.99 3.85
N GLU A 55 -2.17 8.10 4.11
CA GLU A 55 -2.42 6.81 4.76
C GLU A 55 -3.06 6.94 6.13
N ARG A 56 -2.81 8.05 6.85
CA ARG A 56 -3.43 8.33 8.15
C ARG A 56 -4.93 8.58 8.05
N ASN A 57 -5.42 8.90 6.85
CA ASN A 57 -6.80 9.23 6.55
C ASN A 57 -7.53 8.15 5.74
N LEU A 58 -6.80 7.15 5.22
CA LEU A 58 -7.42 5.95 4.66
C LEU A 58 -8.15 5.16 5.76
N LEU A 59 -9.28 4.53 5.40
CA LEU A 59 -10.04 3.73 6.35
C LEU A 59 -9.30 2.46 6.76
N PHE A 60 -8.61 1.85 5.81
CA PHE A 60 -7.89 0.61 5.97
C PHE A 60 -6.56 0.69 5.22
N LEU A 61 -5.60 -0.12 5.64
CA LEU A 61 -4.28 -0.22 5.02
C LEU A 61 -4.00 -1.66 4.57
N PRO A 62 -3.16 -1.88 3.53
CA PRO A 62 -2.85 -3.23 3.09
C PRO A 62 -2.14 -4.01 4.20
N GLY A 63 -2.65 -5.19 4.54
CA GLY A 63 -2.21 -6.02 5.66
C GLY A 63 -3.16 -5.99 6.86
N ASP A 64 -4.12 -5.06 6.91
CA ASP A 64 -5.15 -5.05 7.93
C ASP A 64 -6.06 -6.26 7.83
N GLU A 65 -6.34 -6.88 8.98
CA GLU A 65 -7.44 -7.82 9.13
C GLU A 65 -8.70 -7.06 9.57
N LEU A 66 -9.74 -7.12 8.76
CA LEU A 66 -11.05 -6.55 9.02
C LEU A 66 -11.99 -7.66 9.49
N MET A 67 -12.31 -7.64 10.78
CA MET A 67 -13.26 -8.57 11.37
C MET A 67 -14.67 -7.95 11.35
N PHE A 68 -15.46 -8.36 10.36
CA PHE A 68 -16.85 -7.93 10.24
C PHE A 68 -17.74 -8.70 11.21
N SER A 69 -18.47 -7.97 12.06
CA SER A 69 -19.45 -8.55 12.98
C SER A 69 -20.67 -7.64 13.11
N LYS A 70 -21.86 -8.14 12.74
CA LYS A 70 -23.15 -7.41 12.80
C LYS A 70 -23.15 -6.04 12.11
N ARG A 71 -22.72 -4.99 12.81
CA ARG A 71 -22.63 -3.58 12.36
C ARG A 71 -21.30 -2.93 12.73
N ARG A 72 -20.29 -3.75 13.06
CA ARG A 72 -18.96 -3.33 13.49
C ARG A 72 -17.91 -3.98 12.61
N ILE A 73 -16.85 -3.23 12.34
CA ILE A 73 -15.61 -3.72 11.75
C ILE A 73 -14.54 -3.48 12.80
N ASP A 74 -13.96 -4.55 13.32
CA ASP A 74 -12.75 -4.44 14.13
C ASP A 74 -11.53 -4.63 13.22
N VAL A 75 -10.62 -3.67 13.27
CA VAL A 75 -9.41 -3.63 12.45
C VAL A 75 -8.24 -4.08 13.32
N ASN A 76 -7.58 -5.18 12.93
CA ASN A 76 -6.34 -5.63 13.54
C ASN A 76 -5.19 -5.30 12.59
N CYS A 77 -4.34 -4.36 13.00
CA CYS A 77 -3.19 -3.94 12.20
C CYS A 77 -2.00 -4.89 12.40
N PRO A 78 -1.10 -5.00 11.40
CA PRO A 78 0.14 -5.78 11.53
C PRO A 78 1.04 -5.33 12.68
N ASP A 79 1.02 -4.03 13.02
CA ASP A 79 1.80 -3.45 14.12
C ASP A 79 1.21 -3.74 15.52
N GLY A 80 0.11 -4.49 15.58
CA GLY A 80 -0.58 -4.88 16.82
C GLY A 80 -1.58 -3.84 17.33
N LYS A 81 -1.73 -2.69 16.66
CA LYS A 81 -2.81 -1.74 16.99
C LYS A 81 -4.18 -2.31 16.61
N ARG A 82 -5.19 -1.83 17.33
CA ARG A 82 -6.59 -2.19 17.09
C ARG A 82 -7.49 -0.98 17.19
N PHE A 83 -8.39 -0.86 16.23
CA PHE A 83 -9.46 0.14 16.22
C PHE A 83 -10.69 -0.47 15.55
N GLY A 84 -11.75 0.32 15.38
CA GLY A 84 -12.89 -0.17 14.64
C GLY A 84 -13.84 0.93 14.19
N TYR A 85 -14.66 0.55 13.23
CA TYR A 85 -15.65 1.39 12.59
C TYR A 85 -17.03 0.78 12.75
N ASP A 86 -18.03 1.64 12.79
CA ASP A 86 -19.41 1.23 12.58
C ASP A 86 -19.66 1.15 11.08
N TYR A 87 -20.50 0.19 10.66
CA TYR A 87 -20.94 0.10 9.28
C TYR A 87 -22.43 -0.19 9.14
N TYR A 88 -23.00 0.31 8.05
CA TYR A 88 -24.40 0.10 7.71
C TYR A 88 -24.65 0.13 6.19
N TYR A 89 -25.64 -0.65 5.77
CA TYR A 89 -26.09 -0.69 4.38
C TYR A 89 -26.92 0.58 4.07
N SER A 90 -26.59 1.29 2.99
CA SER A 90 -27.24 2.54 2.59
C SER A 90 -27.37 2.65 1.07
N GLY A 91 -28.58 2.52 0.53
CA GLY A 91 -28.81 2.58 -0.92
C GLY A 91 -28.09 1.43 -1.62
N ASP A 92 -27.13 1.73 -2.50
CA ASP A 92 -26.24 0.76 -3.15
C ASP A 92 -24.86 0.65 -2.45
N TYR A 93 -24.65 1.39 -1.37
CA TYR A 93 -23.37 1.54 -0.69
C TYR A 93 -23.37 0.87 0.68
N ILE A 94 -22.16 0.65 1.19
CA ILE A 94 -21.90 0.33 2.58
C ILE A 94 -21.19 1.53 3.17
N ARG A 95 -21.84 2.12 4.17
CA ARG A 95 -21.31 3.27 4.85
C ARG A 95 -20.44 2.81 6.01
N ILE A 96 -19.18 3.23 6.04
CA ILE A 96 -18.19 2.84 7.05
C ILE A 96 -17.60 4.09 7.67
N GLY A 97 -17.49 4.13 9.00
CA GLY A 97 -16.98 5.30 9.68
C GLY A 97 -17.09 5.26 11.18
N ARG A 98 -16.79 6.40 11.81
CA ARG A 98 -16.78 6.53 13.27
C ARG A 98 -17.12 7.97 13.67
N ASP A 99 -17.85 8.11 14.78
CA ASP A 99 -18.11 9.40 15.44
C ASP A 99 -18.76 10.48 14.53
N GLY A 100 -19.48 10.05 13.47
CA GLY A 100 -20.17 10.95 12.54
C GLY A 100 -19.48 11.11 11.20
N ASP A 101 -18.22 10.73 11.09
CA ASP A 101 -17.44 10.75 9.85
C ASP A 101 -17.55 9.41 9.14
N TYR A 102 -18.30 9.39 8.05
CA TYR A 102 -18.66 8.18 7.35
C TYR A 102 -18.40 8.30 5.85
N MET A 103 -17.76 7.28 5.28
CA MET A 103 -17.55 7.13 3.85
C MET A 103 -18.54 6.11 3.27
N ASP A 104 -19.11 6.44 2.12
CA ASP A 104 -19.93 5.52 1.34
C ASP A 104 -19.06 4.72 0.37
N LEU A 105 -18.89 3.43 0.64
CA LEU A 105 -18.11 2.52 -0.20
C LEU A 105 -19.04 1.61 -0.99
N PHE A 106 -18.87 1.57 -2.30
CA PHE A 106 -19.60 0.67 -3.18
C PHE A 106 -19.00 -0.74 -3.11
N PRO A 107 -19.75 -1.76 -2.66
CA PRO A 107 -19.26 -3.13 -2.59
C PRO A 107 -19.44 -3.88 -3.92
N GLN A 108 -18.41 -4.58 -4.37
CA GLN A 108 -18.46 -5.49 -5.52
C GLN A 108 -17.69 -6.78 -5.23
N GLY A 109 -18.11 -7.89 -5.83
CA GLY A 109 -17.40 -9.17 -5.71
C GLY A 109 -18.31 -10.30 -5.23
N ASP A 110 -17.71 -11.27 -4.54
CA ASP A 110 -18.35 -12.48 -4.06
C ASP A 110 -17.96 -12.83 -2.61
N MET A 111 -18.21 -14.07 -2.20
CA MET A 111 -17.96 -14.54 -0.83
C MET A 111 -16.47 -14.66 -0.45
N ASN A 112 -15.56 -14.53 -1.41
CA ASN A 112 -14.11 -14.72 -1.24
C ASN A 112 -13.29 -13.52 -1.70
N ASP A 113 -13.77 -12.75 -2.67
CA ASP A 113 -13.13 -11.53 -3.16
C ASP A 113 -14.12 -10.37 -3.09
N LEU A 114 -13.74 -9.31 -2.38
CA LEU A 114 -14.59 -8.15 -2.15
C LEU A 114 -13.78 -6.89 -2.44
N THR A 115 -14.33 -6.05 -3.29
CA THR A 115 -13.86 -4.71 -3.53
C THR A 115 -14.79 -3.72 -2.83
N LEU A 116 -14.22 -2.79 -2.09
CA LEU A 116 -14.93 -1.65 -1.50
C LEU A 116 -14.39 -0.36 -2.12
N THR A 117 -15.22 0.34 -2.90
CA THR A 117 -14.78 1.51 -3.66
C THR A 117 -15.43 2.78 -3.15
N LEU A 118 -14.63 3.74 -2.66
CA LEU A 118 -15.05 5.13 -2.55
C LEU A 118 -14.99 5.73 -3.95
N ASP A 119 -16.11 5.71 -4.66
CA ASP A 119 -16.23 6.30 -5.98
C ASP A 119 -16.54 7.80 -5.90
N ARG A 120 -16.66 8.45 -7.06
CA ARG A 120 -17.06 9.86 -7.15
C ARG A 120 -18.33 10.18 -6.36
N ILE A 121 -19.35 9.32 -6.40
CA ILE A 121 -20.63 9.54 -5.71
C ILE A 121 -20.41 9.45 -4.19
N GLY A 122 -19.64 8.47 -3.74
CA GLY A 122 -19.28 8.33 -2.33
C GLY A 122 -18.49 9.53 -1.80
N LEU A 123 -17.60 10.09 -2.61
CA LEU A 123 -16.89 11.33 -2.30
C LEU A 123 -17.85 12.54 -2.22
N GLU A 124 -18.76 12.69 -3.19
CA GLU A 124 -19.75 13.76 -3.19
C GLU A 124 -20.66 13.67 -1.95
N ASN A 125 -21.03 12.46 -1.54
CA ASN A 125 -21.77 12.22 -0.29
C ASN A 125 -20.96 12.64 0.93
N LEU A 126 -19.68 12.25 1.02
CA LEU A 126 -18.78 12.62 2.11
C LEU A 126 -18.69 14.15 2.26
N LEU A 127 -18.41 14.85 1.16
CA LEU A 127 -18.35 16.31 1.16
C LEU A 127 -19.70 16.95 1.50
N SER A 128 -20.80 16.37 1.03
CA SER A 128 -22.15 16.84 1.39
C SER A 128 -22.48 16.65 2.87
N TYR A 129 -21.88 15.68 3.56
CA TYR A 129 -22.04 15.52 5.01
C TYR A 129 -21.32 16.63 5.79
N TRP A 130 -20.16 17.06 5.30
CA TRP A 130 -19.35 18.07 5.97
C TRP A 130 -19.68 19.51 5.55
N ALA A 131 -20.26 19.71 4.37
CA ALA A 131 -20.63 21.04 3.85
C ALA A 131 -21.51 21.90 4.79
N PRO A 132 -22.48 21.35 5.56
CA PRO A 132 -23.23 22.14 6.54
C PRO A 132 -22.42 22.54 7.78
N VAL A 133 -21.28 21.90 8.02
CA VAL A 133 -20.42 22.12 9.19
C VAL A 133 -19.34 23.16 8.90
N ASP A 134 -18.81 23.16 7.66
CA ASP A 134 -17.75 24.09 7.23
C ASP A 134 -17.93 24.48 5.75
N GLU A 135 -17.91 25.78 5.47
CA GLU A 135 -18.02 26.34 4.12
C GLU A 135 -16.90 25.86 3.19
N TYR A 136 -15.74 25.46 3.73
CA TYR A 136 -14.66 24.84 2.96
C TYR A 136 -15.12 23.56 2.23
N TYR A 137 -15.86 22.69 2.91
CA TYR A 137 -16.36 21.45 2.29
C TYR A 137 -17.51 21.71 1.31
N ALA A 138 -18.30 22.77 1.51
CA ALA A 138 -19.30 23.20 0.53
C ALA A 138 -18.63 23.67 -0.76
N TYR A 139 -17.52 24.40 -0.67
CA TYR A 139 -16.70 24.78 -1.82
C TYR A 139 -16.11 23.55 -2.53
N LEU A 140 -15.52 22.62 -1.78
CA LEU A 140 -14.97 21.38 -2.35
C LEU A 140 -16.04 20.54 -3.06
N LEU A 141 -17.25 20.45 -2.51
CA LEU A 141 -18.37 19.76 -3.13
C LEU A 141 -18.74 20.38 -4.48
N GLU A 142 -18.87 21.71 -4.53
CA GLU A 142 -19.13 22.41 -5.80
C GLU A 142 -17.99 22.22 -6.81
N ALA A 143 -16.74 22.25 -6.36
CA ALA A 143 -15.58 22.01 -7.20
C ALA A 143 -15.59 20.58 -7.76
N ALA A 144 -15.87 19.58 -6.92
CA ALA A 144 -15.98 18.18 -7.33
C ALA A 144 -17.07 17.99 -8.40
N TYR A 145 -18.27 18.57 -8.20
CA TYR A 145 -19.35 18.46 -9.17
C TYR A 145 -18.98 19.00 -10.56
N ARG A 146 -18.24 20.11 -10.61
CA ARG A 146 -17.87 20.77 -11.88
C ARG A 146 -16.65 20.14 -12.54
N ASN A 147 -15.65 19.76 -11.75
CA ASN A 147 -14.30 19.54 -12.25
C ASN A 147 -13.86 18.08 -12.17
N LEU A 148 -14.48 17.23 -11.35
CA LEU A 148 -14.08 15.85 -11.19
C LEU A 148 -14.67 15.00 -12.33
N HIS A 149 -13.81 14.45 -13.18
CA HIS A 149 -14.20 13.54 -14.25
C HIS A 149 -14.28 12.10 -13.73
N ASP A 150 -13.24 11.66 -13.03
CA ASP A 150 -13.09 10.30 -12.52
C ASP A 150 -12.48 10.35 -11.11
N PHE A 151 -12.90 9.46 -10.23
CA PHE A 151 -12.37 9.34 -8.88
C PHE A 151 -12.69 7.96 -8.30
N HIS A 152 -11.67 7.30 -7.75
CA HIS A 152 -11.85 6.15 -6.91
C HIS A 152 -10.74 5.98 -5.88
N ILE A 153 -11.11 5.44 -4.71
CA ILE A 153 -10.20 4.71 -3.80
C ILE A 153 -10.81 3.34 -3.61
N THR A 154 -10.05 2.31 -3.95
CA THR A 154 -10.51 0.93 -4.04
C THR A 154 -9.74 0.10 -3.04
N TYR A 155 -10.40 -0.36 -1.98
CA TYR A 155 -9.86 -1.36 -1.08
C TYR A 155 -10.18 -2.74 -1.65
N ARG A 156 -9.16 -3.59 -1.82
CA ARG A 156 -9.36 -4.97 -2.25
C ARG A 156 -9.17 -5.91 -1.07
N LEU A 157 -10.21 -6.67 -0.80
CA LEU A 157 -10.36 -7.54 0.35
C LEU A 157 -10.52 -8.98 -0.11
N GLN A 158 -9.99 -9.91 0.67
CA GLN A 158 -10.21 -11.32 0.38
C GLN A 158 -10.41 -12.18 1.63
N ARG A 159 -11.04 -13.33 1.42
CA ARG A 159 -11.14 -14.46 2.34
C ARG A 159 -11.11 -15.78 1.55
N PRO A 160 -10.48 -16.87 2.03
CA PRO A 160 -9.89 -17.09 3.35
C PRO A 160 -8.60 -16.29 3.59
N ILE A 161 -8.07 -16.36 4.83
CA ILE A 161 -6.78 -15.76 5.21
C ILE A 161 -5.77 -16.00 4.09
N PRO A 162 -5.18 -14.94 3.52
CA PRO A 162 -4.19 -15.12 2.50
C PRO A 162 -3.06 -15.98 3.04
N GLU A 163 -2.69 -17.04 2.33
CA GLU A 163 -1.40 -17.66 2.59
C GLU A 163 -0.32 -16.62 2.33
N MET A 164 0.50 -16.37 3.35
CA MET A 164 1.80 -15.67 3.43
C MET A 164 2.10 -14.46 2.53
N ALA A 165 1.82 -14.56 1.25
CA ALA A 165 2.05 -13.62 0.19
C ALA A 165 1.59 -12.18 0.48
N GLN A 166 0.46 -11.98 1.14
CA GLN A 166 -0.26 -10.71 1.06
C GLN A 166 0.01 -9.71 2.20
N VAL A 167 0.83 -10.06 3.19
CA VAL A 167 1.17 -9.16 4.33
C VAL A 167 2.54 -8.46 4.14
N MET A 168 3.45 -9.12 3.41
CA MET A 168 4.79 -8.61 3.12
C MET A 168 4.88 -7.43 2.12
N PRO A 169 3.97 -7.26 1.13
CA PRO A 169 4.07 -6.16 0.20
C PRO A 169 4.07 -4.80 0.89
N GLY A 170 4.85 -3.86 0.39
CA GLY A 170 4.97 -2.52 0.94
C GLY A 170 6.31 -1.86 0.61
N ILE A 171 6.38 -0.59 0.94
CA ILE A 171 7.58 0.25 0.84
C ILE A 171 8.25 0.25 2.21
N TYR A 172 9.52 -0.14 2.29
CA TYR A 172 10.27 -0.22 3.53
C TYR A 172 11.44 0.74 3.49
N ILE A 173 11.56 1.60 4.49
CA ILE A 173 12.69 2.50 4.64
C ILE A 173 13.54 2.06 5.83
N GLY A 174 14.85 1.96 5.61
CA GLY A 174 15.78 1.46 6.62
C GLY A 174 17.25 1.75 6.29
N PRO A 175 18.14 1.61 7.27
CA PRO A 175 19.57 1.73 7.05
C PRO A 175 20.11 0.62 6.14
N MET A 176 21.13 0.98 5.37
CA MET A 176 21.82 0.08 4.45
C MET A 176 23.32 0.00 4.75
N TYR A 177 23.90 -1.18 4.59
CA TYR A 177 25.28 -1.50 4.96
C TYR A 177 26.00 -2.26 3.85
N ASP A 178 27.31 -2.05 3.71
CA ASP A 178 28.20 -2.83 2.82
C ASP A 178 28.84 -4.04 3.55
N GLY A 179 27.99 -4.79 4.25
CA GLY A 179 28.40 -5.87 5.16
C GLY A 179 28.65 -5.36 6.59
N ASN A 180 29.59 -4.43 6.80
CA ASN A 180 29.91 -3.94 8.15
C ASN A 180 29.79 -2.42 8.34
N GLN A 181 29.92 -1.61 7.28
CA GLN A 181 29.84 -0.16 7.41
C GLN A 181 28.48 0.32 6.92
N GLN A 182 27.88 1.24 7.66
CA GLN A 182 26.67 1.90 7.19
C GLN A 182 27.06 2.82 6.04
N LEU A 183 26.39 2.66 4.89
CA LEU A 183 26.62 3.51 3.74
C LEU A 183 26.15 4.94 4.07
N MET A 184 27.01 5.94 3.82
CA MET A 184 26.71 7.35 4.09
C MET A 184 25.66 7.86 3.10
N ASN A 185 24.39 7.83 3.49
CA ASN A 185 23.32 8.78 3.21
C ASN A 185 22.01 8.18 3.76
N GLU A 186 21.02 9.03 3.97
CA GLU A 186 19.70 8.73 4.53
C GLU A 186 19.12 7.40 4.02
N ALA A 187 18.35 6.74 4.90
CA ALA A 187 17.74 5.43 4.72
C ALA A 187 17.32 5.09 3.28
N ALA A 188 17.63 3.85 2.87
CA ALA A 188 17.30 3.31 1.55
C ALA A 188 15.85 2.80 1.52
N THR A 189 15.31 2.66 0.31
CA THR A 189 13.95 2.18 0.10
C THR A 189 13.95 0.83 -0.59
N VAL A 190 13.36 -0.17 0.06
CA VAL A 190 13.10 -1.50 -0.50
C VAL A 190 11.60 -1.65 -0.72
N ASN A 191 11.20 -2.04 -1.93
CA ASN A 191 9.80 -2.32 -2.24
C ASN A 191 9.61 -3.84 -2.38
N LEU A 192 8.57 -4.36 -1.75
CA LEU A 192 8.07 -5.72 -1.96
C LEU A 192 6.67 -5.61 -2.58
N PHE A 193 6.41 -6.32 -3.68
CA PHE A 193 5.12 -6.22 -4.37
C PHE A 193 4.76 -7.50 -5.14
N TRP A 194 3.47 -7.67 -5.41
CA TRP A 194 2.98 -8.73 -6.29
C TRP A 194 2.93 -8.27 -7.72
N GLU A 195 3.47 -9.07 -8.63
CA GLU A 195 3.22 -8.94 -10.05
C GLU A 195 2.95 -10.33 -10.64
N LYS A 196 1.85 -10.47 -11.39
CA LYS A 196 1.49 -11.72 -12.10
C LYS A 196 1.53 -12.98 -11.22
N GLY A 197 1.17 -12.85 -9.94
CA GLY A 197 1.15 -13.96 -8.98
C GLY A 197 2.52 -14.36 -8.44
N GLN A 198 3.54 -13.51 -8.59
CA GLN A 198 4.86 -13.66 -8.00
C GLN A 198 5.20 -12.48 -7.09
N MET A 199 5.89 -12.76 -5.98
CA MET A 199 6.43 -11.72 -5.10
C MET A 199 7.73 -11.22 -5.73
N ASN A 200 7.89 -9.92 -5.82
CA ASN A 200 9.06 -9.27 -6.38
C ASN A 200 9.67 -8.30 -5.37
N MET A 201 10.94 -7.96 -5.56
CA MET A 201 11.64 -6.95 -4.78
C MET A 201 12.36 -5.96 -5.70
N THR A 202 12.24 -4.67 -5.41
CA THR A 202 13.09 -3.64 -6.01
C THR A 202 13.80 -2.80 -4.97
N LEU A 203 14.94 -2.24 -5.38
CA LEU A 203 15.65 -1.18 -4.66
C LEU A 203 15.61 0.10 -5.50
N ASP A 204 15.19 1.21 -4.90
CA ASP A 204 15.06 2.50 -5.61
C ASP A 204 16.43 3.11 -5.96
N ASP A 205 17.46 2.78 -5.18
CA ASP A 205 18.80 3.33 -5.33
C ASP A 205 19.62 2.59 -6.39
N LYS A 206 20.37 3.33 -7.19
CA LYS A 206 21.24 2.78 -8.23
C LYS A 206 22.51 2.23 -7.60
N VAL A 207 22.86 0.98 -7.87
CA VAL A 207 24.08 0.34 -7.39
C VAL A 207 25.19 0.50 -8.43
N ILE A 208 26.38 0.90 -7.96
CA ILE A 208 27.63 0.95 -8.72
C ILE A 208 28.63 0.06 -7.99
N LEU A 209 29.20 -0.90 -8.71
CA LEU A 209 30.31 -1.70 -8.18
C LEU A 209 31.64 -1.02 -8.55
N GLU A 210 32.60 -1.04 -7.62
CA GLU A 210 33.97 -0.61 -7.84
C GLU A 210 34.92 -1.75 -7.48
N ASP A 211 35.90 -2.01 -8.35
CA ASP A 211 37.03 -2.89 -8.05
C ASP A 211 38.34 -2.09 -8.02
N GLU A 212 39.47 -2.78 -7.91
CA GLU A 212 40.81 -2.17 -7.92
C GLU A 212 41.11 -1.38 -9.21
N ASN A 213 40.38 -1.64 -10.30
CA ASN A 213 40.55 -1.01 -11.61
C ASN A 213 39.65 0.22 -11.81
N GLY A 214 38.77 0.52 -10.85
CA GLY A 214 37.90 1.69 -10.85
C GLY A 214 36.41 1.35 -10.98
N PRO A 215 35.59 2.24 -11.56
CA PRO A 215 34.14 2.06 -11.63
C PRO A 215 33.74 0.95 -12.60
N GLY A 216 32.92 0.04 -12.08
CA GLY A 216 32.35 -1.11 -12.75
C GLY A 216 30.89 -0.91 -13.17
N PRO A 217 30.10 -2.01 -13.25
CA PRO A 217 28.72 -1.97 -13.74
C PRO A 217 27.81 -1.13 -12.84
N GLN A 218 26.79 -0.53 -13.46
CA GLN A 218 25.77 0.27 -12.79
C GLN A 218 24.38 -0.28 -13.10
N PHE A 219 23.57 -0.53 -12.07
CA PHE A 219 22.28 -1.21 -12.24
C PHE A 219 21.31 -0.93 -11.10
N TYR A 220 20.05 -1.30 -11.30
CA TYR A 220 19.03 -1.38 -10.26
C TYR A 220 18.82 -2.83 -9.84
N VAL A 221 18.58 -3.05 -8.56
CA VAL A 221 18.18 -4.36 -8.05
C VAL A 221 16.70 -4.55 -8.32
N ASP A 222 16.37 -5.53 -9.15
CA ASP A 222 15.00 -5.91 -9.50
C ASP A 222 14.92 -7.44 -9.58
N ILE A 223 14.46 -8.04 -8.48
CA ILE A 223 14.43 -9.48 -8.27
C ILE A 223 12.98 -9.94 -8.35
N ALA A 224 12.64 -10.57 -9.47
CA ALA A 224 11.33 -11.16 -9.68
C ALA A 224 11.23 -12.59 -9.14
N GLY A 225 10.04 -13.02 -8.73
CA GLY A 225 9.80 -14.43 -8.41
C GLY A 225 10.45 -14.93 -7.11
N LEU A 226 10.41 -14.10 -6.06
CA LEU A 226 10.90 -14.47 -4.73
C LEU A 226 10.24 -15.77 -4.23
N GLN A 227 11.07 -16.68 -3.75
CA GLN A 227 10.65 -17.84 -2.97
C GLN A 227 10.42 -17.38 -1.54
N VAL A 228 9.23 -17.64 -0.99
CA VAL A 228 8.82 -17.16 0.35
C VAL A 228 8.42 -18.35 1.21
N ASP A 229 9.03 -18.47 2.38
CA ASP A 229 8.84 -19.58 3.32
C ASP A 229 8.48 -19.09 4.73
N LYS A 230 7.91 -20.02 5.52
CA LYS A 230 7.64 -19.80 6.95
C LYS A 230 8.92 -19.61 7.76
N GLY A 231 9.02 -18.45 8.41
CA GLY A 231 10.08 -18.17 9.36
C GLY A 231 9.90 -18.95 10.67
N ARG A 232 10.93 -18.89 11.52
CA ARG A 232 10.97 -19.69 12.76
C ARG A 232 10.02 -19.19 13.85
N THR A 233 9.66 -17.92 13.85
CA THR A 233 8.70 -17.35 14.79
C THR A 233 7.33 -17.16 14.13
N PRO A 234 6.20 -17.33 14.86
CA PRO A 234 4.88 -17.04 14.33
C PRO A 234 4.81 -15.62 13.77
N GLY A 235 4.25 -15.45 12.57
CA GLY A 235 4.19 -14.16 11.88
C GLY A 235 5.52 -13.71 11.27
N SER A 236 6.57 -14.55 11.27
CA SER A 236 7.82 -14.29 10.54
C SER A 236 7.95 -15.14 9.28
N TYR A 237 8.74 -14.63 8.35
CA TYR A 237 8.87 -15.10 6.99
C TYR A 237 10.32 -14.98 6.58
N VAL A 238 10.77 -15.92 5.77
CA VAL A 238 12.06 -15.83 5.09
C VAL A 238 11.83 -15.86 3.58
N PHE A 239 12.65 -15.13 2.83
CA PHE A 239 12.54 -15.12 1.38
C PHE A 239 13.91 -15.09 0.70
N THR A 240 13.97 -15.65 -0.51
CA THR A 240 15.17 -15.70 -1.34
C THR A 240 14.81 -15.43 -2.79
N GLY A 241 15.77 -14.99 -3.59
CA GLY A 241 15.59 -14.74 -5.01
C GLY A 241 16.89 -14.34 -5.66
N GLU A 242 16.89 -14.32 -6.99
CA GLU A 242 18.07 -13.99 -7.77
C GLU A 242 17.72 -13.17 -9.01
N GLN A 243 18.64 -12.31 -9.40
CA GLN A 243 18.64 -11.57 -10.65
C GLN A 243 20.00 -11.78 -11.31
N SER A 244 20.02 -12.07 -12.60
CA SER A 244 21.25 -12.16 -13.37
C SER A 244 21.12 -11.38 -14.66
N PHE A 245 22.15 -10.64 -15.01
CA PHE A 245 22.22 -9.91 -16.27
C PHE A 245 23.66 -9.80 -16.76
N THR A 246 23.83 -9.32 -17.99
CA THR A 246 25.16 -9.08 -18.57
C THR A 246 25.28 -7.61 -18.93
N ASP A 247 26.16 -6.91 -18.22
CA ASP A 247 26.57 -5.56 -18.58
C ASP A 247 27.38 -5.60 -19.88
N ARG A 248 27.08 -4.68 -20.81
CA ARG A 248 27.70 -4.65 -22.14
C ARG A 248 29.21 -4.39 -22.09
N GLN A 249 29.68 -3.67 -21.08
CA GLN A 249 31.07 -3.28 -20.91
C GLN A 249 31.76 -4.16 -19.87
N TYR A 250 31.08 -4.49 -18.77
CA TYR A 250 31.70 -5.10 -17.59
C TYR A 250 31.39 -6.60 -17.40
N GLY A 251 30.57 -7.19 -18.27
CA GLY A 251 30.30 -8.63 -18.26
C GLY A 251 29.18 -9.05 -17.31
N PRO A 252 29.11 -10.34 -16.93
CA PRO A 252 28.02 -10.88 -16.14
C PRO A 252 28.01 -10.34 -14.70
N VAL A 253 26.81 -10.04 -14.22
CA VAL A 253 26.54 -9.65 -12.83
C VAL A 253 25.41 -10.52 -12.31
N GLU A 254 25.58 -11.03 -11.09
CA GLU A 254 24.58 -11.81 -10.40
C GLU A 254 24.27 -11.18 -9.04
N VAL A 255 22.98 -11.02 -8.74
CA VAL A 255 22.48 -10.48 -7.48
C VAL A 255 21.63 -11.56 -6.83
N ARG A 256 21.93 -11.92 -5.59
CA ARG A 256 21.21 -12.95 -4.83
C ARG A 256 20.76 -12.40 -3.50
N ILE A 257 19.51 -12.65 -3.13
CA ILE A 257 19.08 -12.51 -1.73
C ILE A 257 19.58 -13.75 -1.00
N ARG A 258 20.67 -13.60 -0.25
CA ARG A 258 21.20 -14.65 0.64
C ARG A 258 20.14 -15.02 1.68
N GLU A 259 19.50 -14.00 2.24
CA GLU A 259 18.38 -14.15 3.15
C GLU A 259 17.56 -12.85 3.13
N GLY A 260 16.24 -12.97 3.05
CA GLY A 260 15.29 -11.91 3.34
C GLY A 260 14.48 -12.33 4.55
N ARG A 261 14.16 -11.40 5.45
CA ARG A 261 13.34 -11.65 6.64
C ARG A 261 12.27 -10.59 6.76
N TYR A 262 11.03 -11.03 6.90
CA TYR A 262 9.95 -10.22 7.44
C TYR A 262 9.60 -10.78 8.81
N ASN A 263 9.43 -9.92 9.81
CA ASN A 263 9.07 -10.35 11.16
C ASN A 263 7.67 -9.87 11.57
N ALA A 264 7.16 -10.48 12.64
CA ALA A 264 5.84 -10.16 13.19
C ALA A 264 5.69 -8.71 13.70
N ALA A 265 6.78 -7.96 13.79
CA ALA A 265 6.76 -6.54 14.14
C ALA A 265 6.62 -5.63 12.89
N GLY A 266 6.38 -6.20 11.71
CA GLY A 266 6.20 -5.45 10.47
C GLY A 266 7.50 -4.84 9.92
N THR A 267 8.65 -5.43 10.25
CA THR A 267 9.95 -4.96 9.74
C THR A 267 10.60 -5.96 8.79
N VAL A 268 11.35 -5.43 7.83
CA VAL A 268 12.07 -6.19 6.80
C VAL A 268 13.57 -6.05 6.98
N ALA A 269 14.29 -7.13 6.73
CA ALA A 269 15.73 -7.13 6.51
C ALA A 269 16.04 -7.95 5.25
N VAL A 270 17.00 -7.50 4.45
CA VAL A 270 17.44 -8.19 3.24
C VAL A 270 18.96 -8.18 3.20
N TRP A 271 19.55 -9.36 3.04
CA TRP A 271 20.98 -9.56 2.86
C TRP A 271 21.23 -9.94 1.40
N LEU A 272 21.85 -9.03 0.64
CA LEU A 272 22.18 -9.25 -0.76
C LEU A 272 23.65 -9.64 -0.92
N GLU A 273 23.88 -10.61 -1.78
CA GLU A 273 25.20 -10.99 -2.30
C GLU A 273 25.23 -10.63 -3.78
N ILE A 274 26.19 -9.78 -4.18
CA ILE A 274 26.37 -9.36 -5.56
C ILE A 274 27.71 -9.90 -6.04
N VAL A 275 27.69 -10.68 -7.11
CA VAL A 275 28.87 -11.31 -7.71
C VAL A 275 29.18 -10.65 -9.03
N TRP A 276 30.39 -10.11 -9.14
CA TRP A 276 30.94 -9.53 -10.37
C TRP A 276 32.45 -9.73 -10.40
N ASN A 277 32.99 -10.22 -11.53
CA ASN A 277 34.44 -10.40 -11.73
C ASN A 277 35.14 -11.18 -10.60
N GLU A 278 34.58 -12.32 -10.19
CA GLU A 278 35.04 -13.15 -9.05
C GLU A 278 34.98 -12.47 -7.66
N ASN A 279 34.60 -11.19 -7.61
CA ASN A 279 34.38 -10.46 -6.37
C ASN A 279 32.95 -10.65 -5.87
N VAL A 280 32.84 -10.85 -4.56
CA VAL A 280 31.58 -10.83 -3.82
C VAL A 280 31.46 -9.50 -3.08
N TYR A 281 30.37 -8.78 -3.32
CA TYR A 281 29.98 -7.56 -2.62
C TYR A 281 28.75 -7.85 -1.76
N GLU A 282 28.73 -7.32 -0.54
CA GLU A 282 27.59 -7.44 0.37
C GLU A 282 26.79 -6.15 0.37
N LEU A 283 25.46 -6.27 0.38
CA LEU A 283 24.55 -5.14 0.55
C LEU A 283 23.39 -5.54 1.47
N ASP A 284 23.41 -5.00 2.68
CA ASP A 284 22.51 -5.39 3.75
C ASP A 284 21.54 -4.25 4.07
N PHE A 285 20.26 -4.48 3.80
CA PHE A 285 19.18 -3.65 4.27
C PHE A 285 18.67 -4.19 5.61
N GLN A 286 18.71 -3.39 6.67
CA GLN A 286 18.36 -3.87 8.01
C GLN A 286 17.31 -2.99 8.66
N LYS A 287 16.44 -3.58 9.48
CA LYS A 287 15.42 -2.88 10.28
C LYS A 287 14.55 -1.94 9.43
N GLY A 288 14.25 -2.33 8.20
CA GLY A 288 13.34 -1.61 7.34
C GLY A 288 11.97 -1.54 7.99
N VAL A 289 11.51 -0.34 8.29
CA VAL A 289 10.18 -0.11 8.80
C VAL A 289 9.31 0.18 7.61
N ARG A 290 8.19 -0.54 7.52
CA ARG A 290 7.19 -0.27 6.50
C ARG A 290 6.79 1.20 6.64
N GLN A 291 6.98 1.96 5.57
CA GLN A 291 6.49 3.33 5.54
C GLN A 291 5.00 3.26 5.36
N TRP A 292 4.33 3.94 6.27
CA TRP A 292 2.90 4.16 6.22
C TRP A 292 2.57 5.65 6.13
N ASP A 293 3.53 6.49 5.72
CA ASP A 293 3.38 7.94 5.63
C ASP A 293 3.97 8.38 4.27
N PHE A 294 3.12 8.72 3.30
CA PHE A 294 3.53 9.46 2.09
C PHE A 294 3.98 10.91 2.37
N GLN A 295 3.96 11.36 3.63
CA GLN A 295 4.50 12.66 4.02
C GLN A 295 6.02 12.65 4.15
N SER A 296 6.69 12.54 3.00
CA SER A 296 7.69 13.52 2.55
C SER A 296 8.39 13.07 1.27
N LEU A 297 7.63 12.92 0.17
CA LEU A 297 8.18 13.19 -1.17
C LEU A 297 8.45 14.69 -1.42
N LYS A 298 8.83 15.41 -0.36
CA LYS A 298 9.64 16.63 -0.41
C LYS A 298 11.07 16.40 0.07
N VAL A 299 11.51 15.14 0.23
CA VAL A 299 12.93 14.84 0.03
C VAL A 299 13.10 14.74 -1.48
N LYS A 300 13.91 15.65 -2.03
CA LYS A 300 14.31 15.63 -3.43
C LYS A 300 14.57 14.18 -3.86
N SER A 301 13.77 13.70 -4.81
CA SER A 301 14.13 12.64 -5.74
C SER A 301 15.41 13.05 -6.48
N SER A 302 16.54 13.03 -5.78
CA SER A 302 17.81 12.73 -6.41
C SER A 302 17.88 11.21 -6.38
N GLU A 303 17.92 10.56 -7.54
CA GLU A 303 18.44 9.18 -7.63
C GLU A 303 19.70 9.13 -6.76
N LYS A 304 19.66 8.37 -5.66
CA LYS A 304 20.85 8.16 -4.84
C LYS A 304 21.61 7.00 -5.43
N THR A 305 22.92 7.14 -5.39
CA THR A 305 23.85 6.15 -5.91
C THR A 305 24.53 5.47 -4.74
N ILE A 306 24.40 4.15 -4.68
CA ILE A 306 25.14 3.28 -3.76
C ILE A 306 26.42 2.84 -4.47
N ILE A 307 27.56 3.10 -3.84
CA ILE A 307 28.87 2.67 -4.36
C ILE A 307 29.39 1.56 -3.45
N LEU A 308 29.53 0.35 -3.99
CA LEU A 308 30.11 -0.79 -3.29
C LEU A 308 31.53 -1.00 -3.74
N LYS A 309 32.47 -0.92 -2.79
CA LYS A 309 33.90 -1.06 -3.05
C LYS A 309 34.39 -2.40 -2.53
N LYS A 310 35.35 -2.97 -3.26
CA LYS A 310 36.12 -4.12 -2.80
C LYS A 310 37.32 -3.70 -1.98
#